data_AF-A0A3B8NWB8-F1
#
_entry.id   AF-A0A3B8NWB8-F1
#
_cell.length_a   1.000
_cell.length_b   1.000
_cell.length_c   1.000
_cell.angle_alpha   90.00
_cell.angle_beta   90.00
_cell.angle_gamma   90.00
#
_symmetry.space_group_name_H-M   'P 1'
#
loop_
_entity.id
_entity.type
_entity.pdbx_description
1 polymer ?
#
loop_
_entity_poly.entity_id
_entity_poly.type
_entity_poly.pdbx_seq_one_letter_code
_entity_poly.pdbx_strand_id
1 'polypeptide(L)'
;MEKGGTTIDAGSVEFAMSYRKEIMDDQGLCVQVYSEIDGKDTEILRFDCFDQAPHYHYGPENHNIRLFMDKTSTGSPLGWTIKNIRNNLAPMVRRAGYDDLADSLESKKVAKGKLDELEATARKMAREERRTVHHKMESMLEGDKIEVGNIRFGLEYRRLPQINDEGMAIHVLSDVAGEEVELLAFDCFQVAPHFHYGPRNEDVRIYWDVTTSGETLRWTLDQFKAGNLRNMITRAGYPSIANAVDEGLVQQELPRIEKRAFELVAANAS
;
A
#
# COMPACT_ATOMS: atom_id res chain seq x y z
N MET A 1 -20.62 0.00 1.61
CA MET A 1 -19.48 -0.94 1.45
C MET A 1 -20.01 -2.31 1.83
N GLU A 2 -19.48 -3.41 1.27
CA GLU A 2 -19.85 -4.74 1.76
C GLU A 2 -19.30 -4.98 3.18
N LYS A 3 -20.05 -5.74 3.98
CA LYS A 3 -19.64 -6.15 5.32
C LYS A 3 -18.48 -7.15 5.21
N GLY A 4 -17.46 -6.97 6.05
CA GLY A 4 -16.30 -7.85 6.08
C GLY A 4 -16.67 -9.29 6.45
N GLY A 5 -16.03 -10.26 5.79
CA GLY A 5 -16.35 -11.68 5.97
C GLY A 5 -15.84 -12.31 7.27
N THR A 6 -14.92 -11.66 7.98
CA THR A 6 -14.46 -12.12 9.30
C THR A 6 -15.18 -11.32 10.37
N THR A 7 -16.03 -11.97 11.17
CA THR A 7 -16.84 -11.27 12.18
C THR A 7 -16.63 -11.76 13.60
N ILE A 8 -16.89 -10.88 14.57
CA ILE A 8 -16.83 -11.13 16.00
C ILE A 8 -18.08 -10.51 16.63
N ASP A 9 -19.01 -11.35 17.06
CA ASP A 9 -20.14 -10.93 17.89
C ASP A 9 -19.62 -10.47 19.26
N ALA A 10 -19.95 -9.22 19.60
CA ALA A 10 -19.55 -8.54 20.81
C ALA A 10 -20.76 -8.06 21.65
N GLY A 11 -21.95 -8.60 21.39
CA GLY A 11 -23.20 -8.26 22.07
C GLY A 11 -23.96 -7.16 21.34
N SER A 12 -23.95 -5.94 21.87
CA SER A 12 -24.70 -4.81 21.26
C SER A 12 -24.14 -4.40 19.89
N VAL A 13 -22.93 -4.84 19.55
CA VAL A 13 -22.30 -4.61 18.26
C VAL A 13 -21.64 -5.88 17.76
N GLU A 14 -21.49 -5.99 16.45
CA GLU A 14 -20.64 -6.97 15.79
C GLU A 14 -19.46 -6.25 15.12
N PHE A 15 -18.25 -6.75 15.31
CA PHE A 15 -17.11 -6.29 14.54
C PHE A 15 -16.98 -7.11 13.27
N ALA A 16 -16.85 -6.46 12.12
CA ALA A 16 -16.58 -7.11 10.85
C ALA A 16 -15.26 -6.61 10.27
N MET A 17 -14.48 -7.48 9.64
CA MET A 17 -13.17 -7.18 9.11
C MET A 17 -13.01 -7.75 7.71
N SER A 18 -12.35 -6.98 6.84
CA SER A 18 -11.87 -7.44 5.55
C SER A 18 -10.55 -6.76 5.20
N TYR A 19 -9.58 -7.51 4.70
CA TYR A 19 -8.41 -6.90 4.09
C TYR A 19 -8.74 -6.50 2.66
N ARG A 20 -8.38 -5.28 2.30
CA ARG A 20 -8.65 -4.71 0.99
C ARG A 20 -7.35 -4.60 0.22
N LYS A 21 -7.33 -5.23 -0.95
CA LYS A 21 -6.24 -5.15 -1.92
C LYS A 21 -6.65 -4.22 -3.05
N GLU A 22 -5.72 -3.39 -3.50
CA GLU A 22 -5.81 -2.59 -4.74
C GLU A 22 -6.95 -1.55 -4.77
N ILE A 23 -7.21 -0.86 -3.65
CA ILE A 23 -8.15 0.28 -3.66
C ILE A 23 -7.39 1.52 -4.14
N MET A 24 -7.51 1.88 -5.42
CA MET A 24 -6.90 3.12 -5.95
C MET A 24 -5.42 3.24 -5.58
N ASP A 25 -4.65 2.17 -5.82
CA ASP A 25 -3.24 2.03 -5.45
C ASP A 25 -2.92 1.96 -3.94
N ASP A 26 -3.94 1.82 -3.10
CA ASP A 26 -3.84 1.61 -1.67
C ASP A 26 -4.21 0.17 -1.27
N GLN A 27 -3.89 -0.19 -0.04
CA GLN A 27 -4.30 -1.44 0.59
C GLN A 27 -4.40 -1.29 2.10
N GLY A 28 -5.11 -2.20 2.74
CA GLY A 28 -5.10 -2.29 4.20
C GLY A 28 -6.33 -2.95 4.78
N LEU A 29 -6.36 -3.03 6.10
CA LEU A 29 -7.47 -3.64 6.82
C LEU A 29 -8.62 -2.64 6.98
N CYS A 30 -9.81 -3.04 6.59
CA CYS A 30 -11.04 -2.38 6.98
C CYS A 30 -11.59 -3.05 8.24
N VAL A 31 -11.87 -2.25 9.27
CA VAL A 31 -12.56 -2.67 10.50
C VAL A 31 -13.89 -1.93 10.58
N GLN A 32 -14.98 -2.67 10.65
CA GLN A 32 -16.34 -2.14 10.66
C GLN A 32 -17.01 -2.50 12.00
N VAL A 33 -17.89 -1.62 12.45
CA VAL A 33 -18.76 -1.86 13.61
C VAL A 33 -20.19 -1.86 13.09
N TYR A 34 -20.87 -2.99 13.27
CA TYR A 34 -22.26 -3.19 12.90
C TYR A 34 -23.15 -3.32 14.13
N SER A 35 -24.43 -2.99 13.97
CA SER A 35 -25.47 -3.29 14.95
C SER A 35 -26.81 -3.40 14.22
N GLU A 36 -27.78 -4.06 14.86
CA GLU A 36 -29.15 -4.06 14.38
C GLU A 36 -29.83 -2.75 14.79
N ILE A 37 -30.19 -1.93 13.81
CA ILE A 37 -30.94 -0.68 13.99
C ILE A 37 -32.26 -0.83 13.23
N ASP A 38 -33.39 -0.74 13.94
CA ASP A 38 -34.74 -0.87 13.37
C ASP A 38 -34.91 -2.15 12.51
N GLY A 39 -34.34 -3.28 12.96
CA GLY A 39 -34.39 -4.56 12.26
C GLY A 39 -33.44 -4.69 11.06
N LYS A 40 -32.51 -3.73 10.88
CA LYS A 40 -31.52 -3.73 9.80
C LYS A 40 -30.10 -3.83 10.34
N ASP A 41 -29.32 -4.78 9.80
CA ASP A 41 -27.87 -4.84 10.00
C ASP A 41 -27.22 -3.60 9.38
N THR A 42 -26.76 -2.68 10.23
CA THR A 42 -26.39 -1.30 9.84
C THR A 42 -24.92 -1.03 10.17
N GLU A 43 -24.16 -0.53 9.20
CA GLU A 43 -22.77 -0.11 9.41
C GLU A 43 -22.73 1.19 10.24
N ILE A 44 -22.32 1.09 11.51
CA ILE A 44 -22.31 2.16 12.51
C ILE A 44 -21.04 3.00 12.42
N LEU A 45 -19.89 2.32 12.35
CA LEU A 45 -18.57 2.94 12.20
C LEU A 45 -17.76 2.13 11.20
N ARG A 46 -16.86 2.80 10.49
CA ARG A 46 -15.84 2.14 9.68
C ARG A 46 -14.48 2.77 9.88
N PHE A 47 -13.45 1.94 9.96
CA PHE A 47 -12.06 2.34 10.05
C PHE A 47 -11.29 1.67 8.91
N ASP A 48 -10.94 2.47 7.92
CA ASP A 48 -10.15 2.09 6.76
C ASP A 48 -8.68 2.32 7.11
N CYS A 49 -8.03 1.30 7.68
CA CYS A 49 -6.65 1.33 8.15
C CYS A 49 -5.67 1.11 6.99
N PHE A 50 -5.77 1.96 5.97
CA PHE A 50 -5.00 1.84 4.73
C PHE A 50 -3.60 2.43 4.83
N ASP A 51 -2.71 2.01 3.94
CA ASP A 51 -1.31 2.43 3.93
C ASP A 51 -1.18 3.91 3.53
N GLN A 52 -1.84 4.34 2.45
CA GLN A 52 -1.67 5.68 1.90
C GLN A 52 -2.65 6.68 2.50
N ALA A 53 -3.93 6.34 2.52
CA ALA A 53 -5.01 7.23 2.91
C ALA A 53 -5.83 6.64 4.06
N PRO A 54 -5.26 6.37 5.24
CA PRO A 54 -6.02 5.86 6.36
C PRO A 54 -7.11 6.87 6.78
N HIS A 55 -8.32 6.39 6.99
CA HIS A 55 -9.47 7.22 7.35
C HIS A 55 -10.52 6.43 8.10
N TYR A 56 -11.52 7.13 8.63
CA TYR A 56 -12.64 6.52 9.31
C TYR A 56 -13.93 7.29 9.06
N HIS A 57 -15.05 6.61 9.27
CA HIS A 57 -16.38 7.10 9.00
C HIS A 57 -17.25 7.01 10.25
N TYR A 58 -17.95 8.10 10.57
CA TYR A 58 -19.09 8.08 11.48
C TYR A 58 -20.38 7.87 10.71
N GLY A 59 -21.12 6.82 11.05
CA GLY A 59 -22.39 6.45 10.44
C GLY A 59 -22.30 6.34 8.92
N PRO A 60 -21.52 5.40 8.34
CA PRO A 60 -21.49 5.18 6.89
C PRO A 60 -22.87 5.06 6.24
N GLU A 61 -23.84 4.47 6.96
CA GLU A 61 -25.24 4.35 6.54
C GLU A 61 -26.17 5.44 7.12
N ASN A 62 -25.59 6.47 7.73
CA ASN A 62 -26.27 7.66 8.23
C ASN A 62 -25.61 8.92 7.63
N HIS A 63 -24.99 9.79 8.45
CA HIS A 63 -24.39 11.04 7.99
C HIS A 63 -23.11 10.87 7.14
N ASN A 64 -22.48 9.70 7.20
CA ASN A 64 -21.28 9.33 6.47
C ASN A 64 -20.14 10.36 6.57
N ILE A 65 -19.83 10.79 7.80
CA ILE A 65 -18.76 11.77 8.05
C ILE A 65 -17.42 11.06 7.93
N ARG A 66 -16.69 11.32 6.84
CA ARG A 66 -15.33 10.80 6.61
C ARG A 66 -14.26 11.73 7.15
N LEU A 67 -13.34 11.19 7.95
CA LEU A 67 -12.19 11.91 8.50
C LEU A 67 -10.90 11.13 8.24
N PHE A 68 -9.87 11.82 7.74
CA PHE A 68 -8.55 11.22 7.54
C PHE A 68 -7.81 11.08 8.86
N MET A 69 -7.03 10.00 8.98
CA MET A 69 -6.06 9.81 10.05
C MET A 69 -4.74 10.46 9.64
N ASP A 70 -4.18 11.27 10.53
CA ASP A 70 -2.87 11.87 10.30
C ASP A 70 -1.75 10.85 10.56
N LYS A 71 -1.12 10.35 9.48
CA LYS A 71 -0.08 9.31 9.55
C LYS A 71 1.08 9.65 10.49
N THR A 72 1.36 10.93 10.72
CA THR A 72 2.45 11.37 11.59
C THR A 72 2.10 11.27 13.07
N SER A 73 0.91 11.71 13.48
CA SER A 73 0.49 11.76 14.88
C SER A 73 -0.28 10.52 15.35
N THR A 74 -0.94 9.79 14.46
CA THR A 74 -1.72 8.61 14.84
C THR A 74 -0.89 7.36 15.08
N GLY A 75 0.37 7.34 14.62
CA GLY A 75 1.18 6.13 14.56
C GLY A 75 0.55 5.10 13.61
N SER A 76 0.48 3.84 14.02
CA SER A 76 -0.22 2.80 13.23
C SER A 76 -1.73 3.07 13.17
N PRO A 77 -2.34 3.19 11.96
CA PRO A 77 -3.79 3.36 11.83
C PRO A 77 -4.59 2.26 12.54
N LEU A 78 -4.16 1.00 12.43
CA LEU A 78 -4.78 -0.10 13.16
C LEU A 78 -4.64 0.06 14.68
N GLY A 79 -3.45 0.45 15.17
CA GLY A 79 -3.25 0.72 16.59
C GLY A 79 -4.16 1.83 17.12
N TRP A 80 -4.33 2.90 16.35
CA TRP A 80 -5.25 3.99 16.65
C TRP A 80 -6.71 3.51 16.68
N THR A 81 -7.11 2.71 15.68
CA THR A 81 -8.45 2.12 15.59
C THR A 81 -8.78 1.27 16.82
N ILE A 82 -7.91 0.32 17.17
CA ILE A 82 -8.12 -0.54 18.35
C ILE A 82 -8.18 0.29 19.63
N LYS A 83 -7.31 1.30 19.78
CA LYS A 83 -7.34 2.20 20.94
C LYS A 83 -8.68 2.94 21.05
N ASN A 84 -9.25 3.39 19.94
CA ASN A 84 -10.54 4.09 19.94
C ASN A 84 -11.72 3.16 20.15
N ILE A 85 -11.72 1.94 19.58
CA ILE A 85 -12.75 0.95 19.87
C ILE A 85 -12.74 0.57 21.36
N ARG A 86 -11.56 0.46 22.00
CA ARG A 86 -11.47 0.12 23.43
C ARG A 86 -11.95 1.25 24.35
N ASN A 87 -11.64 2.51 24.01
CA ASN A 87 -11.78 3.63 24.95
C ASN A 87 -12.92 4.58 24.61
N ASN A 88 -13.28 4.69 23.32
CA ASN A 88 -14.14 5.74 22.78
C ASN A 88 -15.32 5.20 21.97
N LEU A 89 -15.60 3.90 21.97
CA LEU A 89 -16.64 3.31 21.13
C LEU A 89 -18.00 3.97 21.33
N ALA A 90 -18.51 4.07 22.55
CA ALA A 90 -19.82 4.67 22.80
C ALA A 90 -19.90 6.16 22.38
N PRO A 91 -18.96 7.05 22.76
CA PRO A 91 -18.92 8.41 22.23
C PRO A 91 -18.87 8.48 20.69
N MET A 92 -18.15 7.56 20.05
CA MET A 92 -18.07 7.50 18.59
C MET A 92 -19.39 7.06 17.95
N VAL A 93 -20.04 6.05 18.52
CA VAL A 93 -21.38 5.59 18.10
C VAL A 93 -22.40 6.72 18.27
N ARG A 94 -22.34 7.46 19.38
CA ARG A 94 -23.20 8.62 19.61
C ARG A 94 -22.98 9.70 18.54
N ARG A 95 -21.72 10.00 18.22
CA ARG A 95 -21.38 10.92 17.12
C ARG A 95 -21.82 10.44 15.74
N ALA A 96 -21.94 9.12 15.54
CA ALA A 96 -22.51 8.53 14.34
C ALA A 96 -24.05 8.66 14.26
N GLY A 97 -24.69 9.18 15.30
CA GLY A 97 -26.14 9.45 15.35
C GLY A 97 -26.97 8.32 15.95
N TYR A 98 -26.36 7.42 16.72
CA TYR A 98 -27.04 6.27 17.32
C TYR A 98 -27.00 6.36 18.86
N ASP A 99 -27.76 7.31 19.43
CA ASP A 99 -27.77 7.60 20.87
C ASP A 99 -28.16 6.37 21.72
N ASP A 100 -29.24 5.67 21.37
CA ASP A 100 -29.72 4.49 22.13
C ASP A 100 -28.68 3.36 22.16
N LEU A 101 -27.97 3.12 21.05
CA LEU A 101 -26.90 2.14 20.99
C LEU A 101 -25.70 2.58 21.84
N ALA A 102 -25.38 3.87 21.85
CA ALA A 102 -24.32 4.40 22.71
C ALA A 102 -24.66 4.24 24.20
N ASP A 103 -25.89 4.51 24.60
CA ASP A 103 -26.38 4.30 25.98
C ASP A 103 -26.29 2.81 26.37
N SER A 104 -26.66 1.91 25.46
CA SER A 104 -26.51 0.46 25.64
C SER A 104 -25.05 0.06 25.89
N LEU A 105 -24.11 0.58 25.09
CA LEU A 105 -22.67 0.31 25.22
C LEU A 105 -22.04 0.92 26.49
N GLU A 106 -22.59 2.02 27.01
CA GLU A 106 -22.18 2.60 28.29
C GLU A 106 -22.67 1.77 29.48
N SER A 107 -23.92 1.28 29.41
CA SER A 107 -24.50 0.41 30.44
C SER A 107 -23.84 -0.97 30.49
N LYS A 108 -23.52 -1.53 29.32
CA LYS A 108 -22.90 -2.85 29.16
C LYS A 108 -21.78 -2.77 28.12
N LYS A 109 -20.58 -2.47 28.61
CA LYS A 109 -19.38 -2.42 27.78
C LYS A 109 -19.10 -3.77 27.11
N VAL A 110 -18.52 -3.70 25.92
CA VAL A 110 -17.99 -4.87 25.23
C VAL A 110 -17.03 -5.64 26.15
N ALA A 111 -17.19 -6.95 26.22
CA ALA A 111 -16.34 -7.80 27.04
C ALA A 111 -14.87 -7.69 26.61
N LYS A 112 -13.96 -7.57 27.59
CA LYS A 112 -12.51 -7.46 27.33
C LYS A 112 -12.01 -8.57 26.38
N GLY A 113 -12.44 -9.81 26.59
CA GLY A 113 -12.05 -10.95 25.75
C GLY A 113 -12.42 -10.76 24.27
N LYS A 114 -13.53 -10.09 23.96
CA LYS A 114 -13.94 -9.77 22.58
C LYS A 114 -13.10 -8.67 21.96
N LEU A 115 -12.69 -7.68 22.75
CA LEU A 115 -11.76 -6.64 22.27
C LEU A 115 -10.35 -7.21 22.03
N ASP A 116 -9.92 -8.16 22.87
CA ASP A 116 -8.65 -8.86 22.70
C ASP A 116 -8.67 -9.78 21.47
N GLU A 117 -9.79 -10.49 21.24
CA GLU A 117 -10.05 -11.29 20.04
C GLU A 117 -10.03 -10.42 18.77
N LEU A 118 -10.70 -9.26 18.79
CA LEU A 118 -10.68 -8.28 17.70
C LEU A 118 -9.26 -7.84 17.38
N GLU A 119 -8.50 -7.41 18.38
CA GLU A 119 -7.14 -6.93 18.17
C GLU A 119 -6.22 -8.02 17.61
N ALA A 120 -6.27 -9.23 18.18
CA ALA A 120 -5.46 -10.34 17.72
C ALA A 120 -5.78 -10.71 16.26
N THR A 121 -7.07 -10.78 15.92
CA THR A 121 -7.55 -11.12 14.58
C THR A 121 -7.19 -10.03 13.58
N ALA A 122 -7.47 -8.77 13.90
CA ALA A 122 -7.14 -7.63 13.05
C ALA A 122 -5.63 -7.54 12.77
N ARG A 123 -4.79 -7.71 13.80
CA ARG A 123 -3.33 -7.72 13.64
C ARG A 123 -2.83 -8.90 12.82
N LYS A 124 -3.47 -10.07 12.92
CA LYS A 124 -3.15 -11.24 12.10
C LYS A 124 -3.49 -10.96 10.64
N MET A 125 -4.71 -10.56 10.34
CA MET A 125 -5.16 -10.22 8.98
C MET A 125 -4.28 -9.14 8.35
N ALA A 126 -3.98 -8.06 9.09
CA ALA A 126 -3.14 -6.98 8.59
C ALA A 126 -1.72 -7.41 8.19
N ARG A 127 -1.18 -8.48 8.80
CA ARG A 127 0.13 -9.05 8.44
C ARG A 127 0.02 -10.09 7.32
N GLU A 128 -0.91 -11.03 7.44
CA GLU A 128 -0.97 -12.21 6.57
C GLU A 128 -1.64 -11.93 5.23
N GLU A 129 -2.56 -10.96 5.16
CA GLU A 129 -3.29 -10.64 3.95
C GLU A 129 -2.68 -9.49 3.15
N ARG A 130 -1.64 -8.84 3.69
CA ARG A 130 -0.92 -7.76 3.02
C ARG A 130 -0.40 -8.22 1.66
N ARG A 131 -0.68 -7.43 0.63
CA ARG A 131 -0.11 -7.63 -0.70
C ARG A 131 1.33 -7.16 -0.69
N THR A 132 2.21 -8.03 -1.16
CA THR A 132 3.56 -7.68 -1.59
C THR A 132 3.77 -8.22 -2.99
N VAL A 133 4.65 -7.58 -3.74
CA VAL A 133 5.06 -7.98 -5.07
C VAL A 133 6.53 -8.39 -5.02
N HIS A 134 6.84 -9.45 -5.75
CA HIS A 134 8.20 -9.88 -6.00
C HIS A 134 8.37 -10.15 -7.49
N HIS A 135 9.02 -9.21 -8.18
CA HIS A 135 9.46 -9.45 -9.54
C HIS A 135 10.62 -10.46 -9.53
N LYS A 136 10.42 -11.55 -10.26
CA LYS A 136 11.42 -12.64 -10.37
C LYS A 136 12.53 -12.34 -11.36
N MET A 137 12.34 -11.33 -12.21
CA MET A 137 13.29 -10.89 -13.23
C MET A 137 13.70 -12.02 -14.19
N GLU A 138 12.74 -12.86 -14.59
CA GLU A 138 12.98 -14.09 -15.38
C GLU A 138 13.45 -13.77 -16.81
N SER A 139 13.23 -12.55 -17.31
CA SER A 139 13.63 -12.12 -18.66
C SER A 139 14.91 -11.28 -18.66
N MET A 140 15.49 -11.03 -17.48
CA MET A 140 16.75 -10.29 -17.34
C MET A 140 17.92 -11.13 -17.87
N LEU A 141 18.69 -10.56 -18.79
CA LEU A 141 19.85 -11.23 -19.37
C LEU A 141 21.07 -11.12 -18.45
N GLU A 142 22.03 -12.02 -18.64
CA GLU A 142 23.33 -11.92 -17.97
C GLU A 142 24.01 -10.58 -18.31
N GLY A 143 24.45 -9.85 -17.28
CA GLY A 143 25.06 -8.53 -17.43
C GLY A 143 24.09 -7.34 -17.37
N ASP A 144 22.77 -7.59 -17.35
CA ASP A 144 21.74 -6.53 -17.27
C ASP A 144 21.36 -6.15 -15.84
N LYS A 145 22.05 -6.72 -14.84
CA LYS A 145 22.08 -6.22 -13.47
C LYS A 145 23.36 -5.41 -13.26
N ILE A 146 23.21 -4.09 -13.16
CA ILE A 146 24.32 -3.14 -13.02
C ILE A 146 24.44 -2.72 -11.55
N GLU A 147 25.57 -3.03 -10.92
CA GLU A 147 25.85 -2.63 -9.53
C GLU A 147 26.38 -1.20 -9.46
N VAL A 148 25.81 -0.40 -8.56
CA VAL A 148 26.07 1.03 -8.40
C VAL A 148 26.12 1.34 -6.90
N GLY A 149 27.26 1.03 -6.28
CA GLY A 149 27.45 1.23 -4.84
C GLY A 149 26.57 0.28 -4.02
N ASN A 150 25.71 0.82 -3.17
CA ASN A 150 24.81 0.02 -2.32
C ASN A 150 23.51 -0.41 -3.02
N ILE A 151 23.29 0.00 -4.27
CA ILE A 151 22.10 -0.37 -5.04
C ILE A 151 22.50 -1.04 -6.37
N ARG A 152 21.53 -1.70 -7.01
CA ARG A 152 21.68 -2.29 -8.34
C ARG A 152 20.49 -1.92 -9.21
N PHE A 153 20.74 -1.77 -10.51
CA PHE A 153 19.69 -1.63 -11.52
C PHE A 153 19.55 -2.95 -12.27
N GLY A 154 18.43 -3.64 -12.11
CA GLY A 154 18.04 -4.76 -12.97
C GLY A 154 17.27 -4.24 -14.18
N LEU A 155 17.68 -4.62 -15.38
CA LEU A 155 17.06 -4.21 -16.64
C LEU A 155 16.48 -5.44 -17.34
N GLU A 156 15.17 -5.47 -17.58
CA GLU A 156 14.56 -6.50 -18.42
C GLU A 156 13.45 -5.96 -19.30
N TYR A 157 13.38 -6.46 -20.54
CA TYR A 157 12.19 -6.27 -21.37
C TYR A 157 11.21 -7.42 -21.07
N ARG A 158 10.05 -7.10 -20.51
CA ARG A 158 9.06 -8.08 -20.06
C ARG A 158 7.97 -8.23 -21.11
N ARG A 159 7.62 -9.48 -21.44
CA ARG A 159 6.42 -9.81 -22.23
C ARG A 159 5.40 -10.51 -21.33
N LEU A 160 4.22 -9.91 -21.19
CA LEU A 160 3.16 -10.38 -20.30
C LEU A 160 1.92 -10.76 -21.14
N PRO A 161 1.97 -11.87 -21.91
CA PRO A 161 0.88 -12.27 -22.80
C PRO A 161 -0.45 -12.50 -22.07
N GLN A 162 -0.41 -12.85 -20.79
CA GLN A 162 -1.58 -13.06 -19.94
C GLN A 162 -2.45 -11.80 -19.74
N ILE A 163 -1.86 -10.61 -19.87
CA ILE A 163 -2.57 -9.32 -19.78
C ILE A 163 -2.41 -8.48 -21.05
N ASN A 164 -1.88 -9.07 -22.13
CA ASN A 164 -1.59 -8.41 -23.39
C ASN A 164 -0.81 -7.09 -23.20
N ASP A 165 0.26 -7.14 -22.42
CA ASP A 165 1.14 -6.01 -22.17
C ASP A 165 2.61 -6.41 -22.30
N GLU A 166 3.47 -5.45 -22.56
CA GLU A 166 4.92 -5.63 -22.62
C GLU A 166 5.64 -4.30 -22.48
N GLY A 167 6.93 -4.35 -22.17
CA GLY A 167 7.79 -3.17 -22.19
C GLY A 167 9.03 -3.30 -21.33
N MET A 168 9.76 -2.20 -21.21
CA MET A 168 10.97 -2.14 -20.40
C MET A 168 10.63 -2.05 -18.91
N ALA A 169 11.27 -2.86 -18.08
CA ALA A 169 11.22 -2.76 -16.64
C ALA A 169 12.59 -2.41 -16.05
N ILE A 170 12.63 -1.39 -15.20
CA ILE A 170 13.82 -1.05 -14.41
C ILE A 170 13.55 -1.36 -12.94
N HIS A 171 14.36 -2.24 -12.37
CA HIS A 171 14.29 -2.65 -10.97
C HIS A 171 15.42 -1.98 -10.19
N VAL A 172 15.11 -1.32 -9.08
CA VAL A 172 16.11 -0.80 -8.14
C VAL A 172 16.20 -1.74 -6.95
N LEU A 173 17.35 -2.37 -6.77
CA LEU A 173 17.58 -3.44 -5.81
C LEU A 173 18.60 -3.01 -4.76
N SER A 174 18.51 -3.56 -3.56
CA SER A 174 19.54 -3.50 -2.52
C SER A 174 19.40 -4.68 -1.58
N ASP A 175 20.42 -4.91 -0.75
CA ASP A 175 20.32 -5.93 0.29
C ASP A 175 19.61 -5.36 1.53
N VAL A 176 18.59 -6.08 2.00
CA VAL A 176 17.86 -5.81 3.25
C VAL A 176 17.94 -7.08 4.08
N ALA A 177 18.58 -6.99 5.25
CA ALA A 177 18.77 -8.13 6.16
C ALA A 177 19.41 -9.37 5.49
N GLY A 178 20.30 -9.17 4.51
CA GLY A 178 21.00 -10.24 3.81
C GLY A 178 20.24 -10.83 2.62
N GLU A 179 19.04 -10.32 2.31
CA GLU A 179 18.28 -10.69 1.11
C GLU A 179 18.27 -9.56 0.10
N GLU A 180 18.38 -9.88 -1.19
CA GLU A 180 18.16 -8.90 -2.25
C GLU A 180 16.67 -8.54 -2.31
N VAL A 181 16.38 -7.26 -2.09
CA VAL A 181 15.04 -6.70 -2.05
C VAL A 181 14.91 -5.63 -3.12
N GLU A 182 13.83 -5.73 -3.87
CA GLU A 182 13.40 -4.70 -4.81
C GLU A 182 12.79 -3.52 -4.05
N LEU A 183 13.46 -2.37 -4.15
CA LEU A 183 13.08 -1.12 -3.50
C LEU A 183 12.07 -0.35 -4.35
N LEU A 184 12.29 -0.33 -5.66
CA LEU A 184 11.47 0.35 -6.66
C LEU A 184 11.39 -0.54 -7.91
N ALA A 185 10.27 -0.50 -8.60
CA ALA A 185 10.10 -1.10 -9.92
C ALA A 185 9.45 -0.08 -10.85
N PHE A 186 9.96 0.07 -12.06
CA PHE A 186 9.43 0.96 -13.09
C PHE A 186 9.05 0.13 -14.30
N ASP A 187 7.79 -0.28 -14.36
CA ASP A 187 7.22 -1.07 -15.45
C ASP A 187 6.73 -0.12 -16.55
N CYS A 188 7.65 0.26 -17.44
CA CYS A 188 7.42 1.16 -18.58
C CYS A 188 6.75 0.39 -19.73
N PHE A 189 5.55 -0.12 -19.44
CA PHE A 189 4.78 -0.96 -20.34
C PHE A 189 3.96 -0.17 -21.36
N GLN A 190 3.53 -0.84 -22.42
CA GLN A 190 2.79 -0.21 -23.52
C GLN A 190 1.33 0.09 -23.16
N VAL A 191 0.66 -0.81 -22.43
CA VAL A 191 -0.78 -0.71 -22.15
C VAL A 191 -1.04 -0.09 -20.79
N ALA A 192 -0.39 -0.60 -19.74
CA ALA A 192 -0.64 -0.15 -18.37
C ALA A 192 0.68 0.21 -17.67
N PRO A 193 1.43 1.21 -18.14
CA PRO A 193 2.68 1.59 -17.51
C PRO A 193 2.46 2.07 -16.08
N HIS A 194 3.26 1.57 -15.15
CA HIS A 194 3.20 1.95 -13.74
C HIS A 194 4.55 1.76 -13.05
N PHE A 195 4.67 2.32 -11.86
CA PHE A 195 5.83 2.09 -11.01
C PHE A 195 5.42 1.83 -9.57
N HIS A 196 6.31 1.19 -8.83
CA HIS A 196 6.09 0.73 -7.48
C HIS A 196 7.04 1.42 -6.50
N TYR A 197 6.50 1.88 -5.36
CA TYR A 197 7.30 2.17 -4.17
C TYR A 197 7.24 0.97 -3.22
N GLY A 198 8.40 0.37 -3.00
CA GLY A 198 8.58 -0.77 -2.10
C GLY A 198 7.66 -1.94 -2.44
N PRO A 199 7.85 -2.64 -3.57
CA PRO A 199 7.10 -3.86 -3.92
C PRO A 199 6.99 -4.86 -2.76
N ARG A 200 8.07 -5.01 -1.98
CA ARG A 200 8.10 -5.88 -0.79
C ARG A 200 7.72 -5.18 0.53
N ASN A 201 7.30 -3.92 0.49
CA ASN A 201 6.90 -3.12 1.65
C ASN A 201 5.42 -2.71 1.60
N GLU A 202 5.09 -1.52 1.07
CA GLU A 202 3.69 -1.05 0.92
C GLU A 202 3.13 -1.27 -0.48
N ASP A 203 4.00 -1.58 -1.44
CA ASP A 203 3.64 -1.85 -2.83
C ASP A 203 2.72 -0.78 -3.42
N VAL A 204 3.08 0.48 -3.19
CA VAL A 204 2.34 1.63 -3.71
C VAL A 204 2.59 1.67 -5.21
N ARG A 205 1.59 1.25 -5.96
CA ARG A 205 1.59 1.27 -7.42
C ARG A 205 1.17 2.65 -7.88
N ILE A 206 1.75 3.19 -8.94
CA ILE A 206 1.28 4.46 -9.51
C ILE A 206 1.28 4.28 -11.01
N TYR A 207 0.09 4.34 -11.61
CA TYR A 207 -0.07 4.35 -13.04
C TYR A 207 0.27 5.73 -13.60
N TRP A 208 1.09 5.76 -14.65
CA TRP A 208 1.34 7.02 -15.34
C TRP A 208 0.11 7.44 -16.13
N ASP A 209 -0.24 8.72 -16.02
CA ASP A 209 -0.97 9.39 -17.08
C ASP A 209 0.02 9.71 -18.20
N VAL A 210 0.02 8.87 -19.24
CA VAL A 210 0.93 9.00 -20.39
C VAL A 210 0.69 10.30 -21.18
N THR A 211 -0.47 10.94 -21.02
CA THR A 211 -0.75 12.26 -21.63
C THR A 211 0.14 13.35 -21.03
N THR A 212 0.40 13.28 -19.72
CA THR A 212 1.20 14.28 -18.99
C THR A 212 2.65 13.86 -18.81
N SER A 213 2.90 12.55 -18.75
CA SER A 213 4.22 11.98 -18.47
C SER A 213 5.03 11.69 -19.74
N GLY A 214 4.36 11.58 -20.89
CA GLY A 214 5.01 11.24 -22.16
C GLY A 214 5.51 9.79 -22.18
N GLU A 215 6.68 9.58 -22.79
CA GLU A 215 7.32 8.26 -22.88
C GLU A 215 7.92 7.88 -21.52
N THR A 216 7.45 6.75 -20.96
CA THR A 216 7.63 6.42 -19.54
C THR A 216 9.03 5.92 -19.20
N LEU A 217 9.75 5.29 -20.14
CA LEU A 217 11.14 4.92 -19.92
C LEU A 217 12.02 6.16 -19.83
N ARG A 218 11.84 7.12 -20.73
CA ARG A 218 12.55 8.39 -20.70
C ARG A 218 12.19 9.21 -19.46
N TRP A 219 10.91 9.27 -19.08
CA TRP A 219 10.50 9.90 -17.82
C TRP A 219 11.23 9.29 -16.62
N THR A 220 11.33 7.96 -16.56
CA THR A 220 12.01 7.23 -15.48
C THR A 220 13.48 7.60 -15.42
N LEU A 221 14.17 7.56 -16.56
CA LEU A 221 15.59 7.93 -16.66
C LEU A 221 15.82 9.41 -16.29
N ASP A 222 14.88 10.29 -16.64
CA ASP A 222 14.95 11.72 -16.27
C ASP A 222 14.77 11.92 -14.76
N GLN A 223 13.98 11.10 -14.06
CA GLN A 223 13.94 11.11 -12.59
C GLN A 223 15.29 10.76 -11.98
N PHE A 224 15.99 9.77 -12.54
CA PHE A 224 17.31 9.40 -12.05
C PHE A 224 18.34 10.49 -12.34
N LYS A 225 18.35 11.08 -13.53
CA LYS A 225 19.22 12.23 -13.89
C LYS A 225 18.98 13.46 -13.02
N ALA A 226 17.73 13.68 -12.59
CA ALA A 226 17.37 14.77 -11.69
C ALA A 226 17.77 14.52 -10.22
N GLY A 227 18.30 13.34 -9.88
CA GLY A 227 18.69 12.97 -8.52
C GLY A 227 17.51 12.60 -7.61
N ASN A 228 16.35 12.27 -8.18
CA ASN A 228 15.15 11.94 -7.38
C ASN A 228 15.21 10.54 -6.76
N LEU A 229 16.15 9.69 -7.17
CA LEU A 229 16.22 8.29 -6.77
C LEU A 229 16.25 8.12 -5.23
N ARG A 230 17.03 8.92 -4.51
CA ARG A 230 17.10 8.88 -3.04
C ARG A 230 15.76 9.19 -2.37
N ASN A 231 15.04 10.21 -2.87
CA ASN A 231 13.72 10.57 -2.37
C ASN A 231 12.71 9.45 -2.63
N MET A 232 12.82 8.81 -3.79
CA MET A 232 11.95 7.68 -4.15
C MET A 232 12.20 6.47 -3.26
N ILE A 233 13.46 6.10 -3.00
CA ILE A 233 13.83 5.00 -2.09
C ILE A 233 13.39 5.31 -0.65
N THR A 234 13.50 6.57 -0.22
CA THR A 234 12.97 7.01 1.09
C THR A 234 11.46 6.81 1.17
N ARG A 235 10.73 7.22 0.13
CA ARG A 235 9.27 7.02 0.04
C ARG A 235 8.88 5.54 0.00
N ALA A 236 9.70 4.68 -0.60
CA ALA A 236 9.51 3.23 -0.57
C ALA A 236 9.71 2.59 0.82
N GLY A 237 10.15 3.37 1.82
CA GLY A 237 10.32 2.93 3.20
C GLY A 237 11.75 2.51 3.55
N TYR A 238 12.74 2.88 2.74
CA TYR A 238 14.14 2.48 2.94
C TYR A 238 15.09 3.68 3.16
N PRO A 239 14.85 4.54 4.17
CA PRO A 239 15.64 5.77 4.36
C PRO A 239 17.13 5.51 4.61
N SER A 240 17.50 4.44 5.31
CA SER A 240 18.91 4.10 5.54
C SER A 240 19.64 3.71 4.25
N ILE A 241 18.95 3.01 3.34
CA ILE A 241 19.50 2.65 2.02
C ILE A 241 19.61 3.91 1.16
N ALA A 242 18.57 4.76 1.15
CA ALA A 242 18.57 6.03 0.42
C ALA A 242 19.74 6.93 0.83
N ASN A 243 20.04 7.02 2.14
CA ASN A 243 21.14 7.81 2.66
C ASN A 243 22.53 7.29 2.22
N ALA A 244 22.64 6.00 1.91
CA ALA A 244 23.88 5.37 1.50
C ALA A 244 24.09 5.35 -0.03
N VAL A 245 23.08 5.76 -0.83
CA VAL A 245 23.20 5.88 -2.29
C VAL A 245 24.30 6.87 -2.64
N ASP A 246 25.30 6.46 -3.43
CA ASP A 246 26.29 7.37 -4.01
C ASP A 246 25.73 7.99 -5.29
N GLU A 247 25.26 9.24 -5.20
CA GLU A 247 24.66 9.95 -6.33
C GLU A 247 25.68 10.21 -7.44
N GLY A 248 26.96 10.45 -7.10
CA GLY A 248 28.00 10.67 -8.11
C GLY A 248 28.22 9.40 -8.94
N LEU A 249 28.26 8.24 -8.28
CA LEU A 249 28.38 6.95 -8.96
C LEU A 249 27.13 6.62 -9.79
N VAL A 250 25.92 6.93 -9.29
CA VAL A 250 24.68 6.80 -10.08
C VAL A 250 24.76 7.63 -11.35
N GLN A 251 25.10 8.93 -11.24
CA GLN A 251 25.21 9.80 -12.41
C GLN A 251 26.30 9.33 -13.39
N GLN A 252 27.38 8.73 -12.92
CA GLN A 252 28.43 8.15 -13.75
C GLN A 252 27.94 6.93 -14.55
N GLU A 253 27.15 6.05 -13.95
CA GLU A 253 26.65 4.82 -14.60
C GLU A 253 25.35 5.03 -15.40
N LEU A 254 24.61 6.12 -15.15
CA LEU A 254 23.33 6.39 -15.84
C LEU A 254 23.41 6.36 -17.37
N PRO A 255 24.45 6.90 -18.05
CA PRO A 255 24.56 6.78 -19.50
C PRO A 255 24.63 5.33 -19.99
N ARG A 256 25.26 4.42 -19.23
CA ARG A 256 25.32 2.99 -19.55
C ARG A 256 23.94 2.34 -19.35
N ILE A 257 23.28 2.63 -18.24
CA ILE A 257 21.94 2.13 -17.90
C ILE A 257 20.92 2.56 -18.98
N GLU A 258 20.89 3.85 -19.32
CA GLU A 258 20.01 4.42 -20.34
C GLU A 258 20.24 3.76 -21.70
N LYS A 259 21.50 3.71 -22.15
CA LYS A 259 21.85 3.08 -23.42
C LYS A 259 21.36 1.63 -23.46
N ARG A 260 21.61 0.87 -22.40
CA ARG A 260 21.25 -0.55 -22.35
C ARG A 260 19.73 -0.77 -22.33
N ALA A 261 18.99 0.05 -21.59
CA ALA A 261 17.53 -0.03 -21.57
C ALA A 261 16.93 0.19 -22.97
N PHE A 262 17.40 1.18 -23.72
CA PHE A 262 16.92 1.42 -25.09
C PHE A 262 17.39 0.35 -26.08
N GLU A 263 18.57 -0.26 -25.91
CA GLU A 263 18.98 -1.43 -26.69
C GLU A 263 18.03 -2.62 -26.50
N LEU A 264 17.62 -2.89 -25.25
CA LEU A 264 16.65 -3.94 -24.94
C LEU A 264 15.28 -3.66 -25.57
N VAL A 265 14.81 -2.42 -25.54
CA VAL A 265 13.59 -2.00 -26.24
C VAL A 265 13.73 -2.22 -27.75
N ALA A 266 14.81 -1.74 -28.36
CA ALA A 266 15.03 -1.86 -29.80
C ALA A 266 15.14 -3.33 -30.26
N ALA A 267 15.76 -4.19 -29.46
CA ALA A 267 15.87 -5.62 -29.74
C ALA A 267 14.53 -6.37 -29.64
N ASN A 268 13.53 -5.78 -28.98
CA ASN A 268 12.23 -6.41 -28.74
C ASN A 268 11.07 -5.71 -29.46
N ALA A 269 11.29 -4.53 -30.04
CA ALA A 269 10.32 -3.84 -30.88
C ALA A 269 9.98 -4.72 -32.10
N SER A 270 8.69 -5.07 -32.22
CA SER A 270 8.14 -5.87 -33.31
C SER A 270 7.64 -4.97 -34.43
#